data_AF-A0A661JX24-F1
#
_entry.id   AF-A0A661JX24-F1
#
_cell.length_a   1.000
_cell.length_b   1.000
_cell.length_c   1.000
_cell.angle_alpha   90.00
_cell.angle_beta   90.00
_cell.angle_gamma   90.00
#
_symmetry.space_group_name_H-M   'P 1'
#
loop_
_entity.id
_entity.type
_entity.pdbx_description
1 polymer ?
#
loop_
_entity_poly.entity_id
_entity_poly.type
_entity_poly.pdbx_seq_one_letter_code
_entity_poly.pdbx_strand_id
1 'polypeptide(L)'
;MKDTQTKPFTLDDLKKEVEDWRRKRPETKTFSSFFTDPVDRAGGMRTLAVLCTTLISVPLIELANLLVVRPSLTIFHTTIVVTGTITLRFLTRPLLRLGCWAVRKKDKGIGKLIYDNYGKLLHLTIVLLGPSLKWYFRIDPDDIRSAGKFQEWINDTLGVEGIWVESDISRAVRHETWCPFVGHDIPYDPTCKGKYDPTYTGDKSCAKGCPEYCSVLMVGWLKDFLRYINPDFDLEPMKYMLPNGDDYCEMVYIKKQGHMEAEEVGG
;
A
#
# COMPACT_ATOMS: atom_id res chain seq x y z
N MET A 1 20.58 -5.13 -33.92
CA MET A 1 20.19 -5.20 -32.49
C MET A 1 20.65 -6.54 -31.95
N LYS A 2 21.55 -6.56 -30.96
CA LYS A 2 21.97 -7.82 -30.31
C LYS A 2 20.98 -8.12 -29.18
N ASP A 3 20.25 -9.20 -29.35
CA ASP A 3 19.28 -9.69 -28.38
C ASP A 3 20.03 -10.07 -27.09
N THR A 4 19.79 -9.33 -26.01
CA THR A 4 20.40 -9.61 -24.71
C THR A 4 19.40 -10.45 -23.94
N GLN A 5 19.49 -11.77 -24.10
CA GLN A 5 18.76 -12.69 -23.22
C GLN A 5 19.30 -12.53 -21.79
N THR A 6 18.52 -11.86 -20.95
CA THR A 6 18.76 -11.82 -19.50
C THR A 6 18.49 -13.22 -18.94
N LYS A 7 19.56 -13.86 -18.48
CA LYS A 7 19.47 -15.16 -17.79
C LYS A 7 18.61 -14.99 -16.52
N PRO A 8 17.70 -15.92 -16.21
CA PRO A 8 16.88 -15.85 -15.00
C PRO A 8 17.77 -15.90 -13.75
N PHE A 9 17.47 -15.00 -12.82
CA PHE A 9 18.15 -14.85 -11.54
C PHE A 9 17.74 -16.00 -10.61
N THR A 10 18.70 -16.76 -10.09
CA THR A 10 18.44 -17.97 -9.29
C THR A 10 18.54 -17.72 -7.79
N LEU A 11 18.00 -18.65 -6.98
CA LEU A 11 18.14 -18.61 -5.52
C LEU A 11 19.61 -18.65 -5.07
N ASP A 12 20.47 -19.33 -5.83
CA ASP A 12 21.89 -19.42 -5.52
C ASP A 12 22.65 -18.13 -5.90
N ASP A 13 22.20 -17.41 -6.92
CA ASP A 13 22.69 -16.05 -7.21
C ASP A 13 22.38 -15.10 -6.03
N LEU A 14 21.18 -15.22 -5.45
CA LEU A 14 20.78 -14.43 -4.29
C LEU A 14 21.61 -14.77 -3.04
N LYS A 15 21.82 -16.06 -2.74
CA LYS A 15 22.67 -16.49 -1.61
C LYS A 15 24.09 -15.98 -1.75
N LYS A 16 24.66 -16.10 -2.96
CA LYS A 16 26.00 -15.63 -3.28
C LYS A 16 26.12 -14.11 -3.11
N GLU A 17 25.13 -13.35 -3.55
CA GLU A 17 25.10 -11.89 -3.39
C GLU A 17 25.02 -11.48 -1.91
N VAL A 18 24.23 -12.19 -1.10
CA VAL A 18 24.13 -11.98 0.36
C VAL A 18 25.46 -12.28 1.07
N GLU A 19 26.15 -13.35 0.69
CA GLU A 19 27.45 -13.72 1.26
C GLU A 19 28.58 -12.78 0.84
N ASP A 20 28.55 -12.30 -0.40
CA ASP A 20 29.49 -11.28 -0.89
C ASP A 20 29.27 -9.94 -0.17
N TRP A 21 28.03 -9.58 0.10
CA TRP A 21 27.68 -8.41 0.90
C TRP A 21 28.15 -8.54 2.35
N ARG A 22 27.96 -9.71 2.97
CA ARG A 22 28.40 -10.00 4.34
C ARG A 22 29.92 -9.86 4.51
N ARG A 23 30.69 -10.25 3.49
CA ARG A 23 32.16 -10.11 3.44
C ARG A 23 32.64 -8.67 3.23
N LYS A 24 31.84 -7.84 2.56
CA LYS A 24 32.20 -6.43 2.25
C LYS A 24 31.70 -5.43 3.28
N ARG A 25 31.06 -5.88 4.37
CA ARG A 25 30.48 -5.02 5.40
C ARG A 25 31.60 -4.37 6.25
N PRO A 26 31.70 -3.02 6.31
CA PRO A 26 32.57 -2.37 7.29
C PRO A 26 31.99 -2.53 8.71
N GLU A 27 32.88 -2.51 9.71
CA GLU A 27 32.56 -2.74 11.11
C GLU A 27 31.37 -1.91 11.62
N THR A 28 30.59 -2.52 12.50
CA THR A 28 29.20 -2.16 12.84
C THR A 28 29.03 -0.71 13.34
N LYS A 29 28.49 0.16 12.50
CA LYS A 29 27.79 1.37 12.96
C LYS A 29 26.39 1.01 13.48
N THR A 30 25.89 1.76 14.47
CA THR A 30 24.56 1.54 15.06
C THR A 30 23.43 1.86 14.07
N PHE A 31 22.27 1.20 14.20
CA PHE A 31 21.11 1.37 13.30
C PHE A 31 20.68 2.84 13.12
N SER A 32 20.85 3.67 14.14
CA SER A 32 20.56 5.12 14.09
C SER A 32 21.41 5.90 13.07
N SER A 33 22.67 5.49 12.87
CA SER A 33 23.63 6.18 12.02
C SER A 33 23.37 6.03 10.51
N PHE A 34 22.60 5.01 10.11
CA PHE A 34 22.16 4.82 8.72
C PHE A 34 21.20 5.93 8.25
N PHE A 35 20.58 6.66 9.16
CA PHE A 35 19.61 7.71 8.83
C PHE A 35 20.22 9.11 8.81
N THR A 36 21.43 9.30 9.33
CA THR A 36 22.06 10.62 9.47
C THR A 36 23.10 10.94 8.41
N ASP A 37 23.73 9.93 7.78
CA ASP A 37 24.76 10.14 6.74
C ASP A 37 24.15 10.11 5.32
N PRO A 38 24.30 11.17 4.50
CA PRO A 38 23.76 11.24 3.15
C PRO A 38 24.32 10.18 2.18
N VAL A 39 25.58 9.75 2.36
CA VAL A 39 26.27 8.83 1.45
C VAL A 39 25.87 7.38 1.73
N ASP A 40 25.68 7.02 3.01
CA ASP A 40 25.25 5.68 3.44
C ASP A 40 23.73 5.46 3.36
N ARG A 41 22.92 6.53 3.17
CA ARG A 41 21.46 6.43 3.10
C ARG A 41 20.98 5.50 1.99
N ALA A 42 21.52 5.62 0.77
CA ALA A 42 21.07 4.77 -0.34
C ALA A 42 21.37 3.28 -0.10
N GLY A 43 22.51 2.96 0.52
CA GLY A 43 22.87 1.60 0.94
C GLY A 43 21.97 1.09 2.07
N GLY A 44 21.77 1.90 3.11
CA GLY A 44 20.86 1.59 4.22
C GLY A 44 19.41 1.38 3.77
N MET A 45 18.93 2.17 2.80
CA MET A 45 17.59 2.03 2.25
C MET A 45 17.42 0.76 1.41
N ARG A 46 18.45 0.35 0.64
CA ARG A 46 18.44 -0.95 -0.07
C ARG A 46 18.43 -2.10 0.92
N THR A 47 19.25 -2.05 1.96
CA THR A 47 19.27 -3.05 3.03
C THR A 47 17.93 -3.10 3.77
N LEU A 48 17.28 -1.96 4.03
CA LEU A 48 15.95 -1.91 4.63
C LEU A 48 14.90 -2.53 3.70
N ALA A 49 14.90 -2.22 2.40
CA ALA A 49 13.97 -2.81 1.44
C ALA A 49 14.14 -4.35 1.36
N VAL A 50 15.38 -4.85 1.33
CA VAL A 50 15.67 -6.28 1.37
C VAL A 50 15.22 -6.89 2.69
N LEU A 51 15.53 -6.27 3.83
CA LEU A 51 15.09 -6.74 5.16
C LEU A 51 13.57 -6.76 5.27
N CYS A 52 12.86 -5.74 4.83
CA CYS A 52 11.40 -5.72 4.80
C CYS A 52 10.88 -6.89 3.95
N THR A 53 11.42 -7.08 2.75
CA THR A 53 10.99 -8.19 1.85
C THR A 53 11.25 -9.56 2.49
N THR A 54 12.36 -9.71 3.21
CA THR A 54 12.75 -10.98 3.88
C THR A 54 11.93 -11.21 5.15
N LEU A 55 11.64 -10.15 5.92
CA LEU A 55 10.78 -10.18 7.11
C LEU A 55 9.31 -10.41 6.76
N ILE A 56 8.91 -10.17 5.51
CA ILE A 56 7.55 -10.49 5.00
C ILE A 56 7.47 -11.95 4.53
N SER A 57 8.51 -12.47 3.88
CA SER A 57 8.49 -13.82 3.33
C SER A 57 8.60 -14.90 4.42
N VAL A 58 9.31 -14.65 5.52
CA VAL A 58 9.45 -15.62 6.62
C VAL A 58 8.12 -15.94 7.33
N PRO A 59 7.29 -14.96 7.73
CA PRO A 59 5.95 -15.22 8.27
C PRO A 59 5.03 -15.91 7.27
N LEU A 60 5.15 -15.63 5.97
CA LEU A 60 4.35 -16.28 4.92
C LEU A 60 4.71 -17.77 4.75
N ILE A 61 6.00 -18.12 4.90
CA ILE A 61 6.48 -19.51 4.87
C ILE A 61 6.05 -20.25 6.15
N GLU A 62 6.15 -19.62 7.32
CA GLU A 62 5.64 -20.15 8.59
C GLU A 62 4.11 -20.34 8.56
N LEU A 63 3.36 -19.40 7.95
CA LEU A 63 1.93 -19.53 7.69
C LEU A 63 1.60 -20.69 6.75
N ALA A 64 2.42 -20.91 5.71
CA ALA A 64 2.28 -22.05 4.82
C ALA A 64 2.54 -23.39 5.54
N ASN A 65 3.42 -23.41 6.53
CA ASN A 65 3.66 -24.58 7.37
C ASN A 65 2.51 -24.82 8.38
N LEU A 66 1.89 -23.76 8.91
CA LEU A 66 0.71 -23.85 9.77
C LEU A 66 -0.53 -24.40 9.05
N LEU A 67 -0.62 -24.25 7.73
CA LEU A 67 -1.66 -24.89 6.90
C LEU A 67 -1.64 -26.43 6.98
N VAL A 68 -0.50 -27.04 7.35
CA VAL A 68 -0.35 -28.50 7.44
C VAL A 68 -0.96 -29.05 8.74
N VAL A 69 -1.12 -28.23 9.78
CA VAL A 69 -1.51 -28.67 11.13
C VAL A 69 -2.90 -28.18 11.48
N ARG A 70 -3.96 -28.79 10.90
CA ARG A 70 -5.42 -28.52 11.10
C ARG A 70 -5.77 -27.57 12.27
N PRO A 71 -5.59 -26.25 12.16
CA PRO A 71 -6.12 -25.32 13.13
C PRO A 71 -7.63 -25.24 12.89
N SER A 72 -8.41 -24.82 13.88
CA SER A 72 -9.77 -24.39 13.57
C SER A 72 -9.69 -23.24 12.54
N LEU A 73 -10.49 -23.31 11.47
CA LEU A 73 -10.48 -22.36 10.35
C LEU A 73 -10.55 -20.90 10.84
N THR A 74 -11.26 -20.66 11.94
CA THR A 74 -11.37 -19.36 12.62
C THR A 74 -10.03 -18.84 13.17
N ILE A 75 -9.25 -19.68 13.86
CA ILE A 75 -7.95 -19.29 14.42
C ILE A 75 -6.99 -18.94 13.28
N PHE A 76 -7.04 -19.71 12.19
CA PHE A 76 -6.22 -19.48 11.01
C PHE A 76 -6.50 -18.11 10.37
N HIS A 77 -7.75 -17.81 10.02
CA HIS A 77 -8.12 -16.52 9.44
C HIS A 77 -7.79 -15.34 10.36
N THR A 78 -8.04 -15.48 11.67
CA THR A 78 -7.73 -14.44 12.65
C THR A 78 -6.23 -14.16 12.71
N THR A 79 -5.41 -15.21 12.75
CA THR A 79 -3.94 -15.10 12.81
C THR A 79 -3.40 -14.40 11.56
N ILE A 80 -3.91 -14.75 10.39
CA ILE A 80 -3.58 -14.10 9.12
C ILE A 80 -3.90 -12.62 9.18
N VAL A 81 -5.12 -12.24 9.57
CA VAL A 81 -5.55 -10.85 9.57
C VAL A 81 -4.75 -10.03 10.56
N VAL A 82 -4.51 -10.54 11.77
CA VAL A 82 -3.70 -9.85 12.79
C VAL A 82 -2.27 -9.67 12.33
N THR A 83 -1.62 -10.74 11.84
CA THR A 83 -0.23 -10.68 11.36
C THR A 83 -0.11 -9.76 10.15
N GLY A 84 -1.07 -9.82 9.23
CA GLY A 84 -1.18 -8.91 8.09
C GLY A 84 -1.34 -7.45 8.51
N THR A 85 -2.21 -7.17 9.51
CA THR A 85 -2.42 -5.83 10.08
C THR A 85 -1.11 -5.26 10.64
N ILE A 86 -0.41 -6.06 11.46
CA ILE A 86 0.87 -5.67 12.07
C ILE A 86 1.88 -5.38 10.96
N THR A 87 2.02 -6.30 10.01
CA THR A 87 2.96 -6.18 8.88
C THR A 87 2.70 -4.92 8.07
N LEU A 88 1.44 -4.66 7.70
CA LEU A 88 1.06 -3.44 6.99
C LEU A 88 1.37 -2.19 7.83
N ARG A 89 0.99 -2.15 9.11
CA ARG A 89 1.22 -0.98 9.95
C ARG A 89 2.70 -0.61 10.07
N PHE A 90 3.57 -1.61 10.22
CA PHE A 90 5.00 -1.38 10.44
C PHE A 90 5.81 -1.24 9.15
N LEU A 91 5.38 -1.84 8.03
CA LEU A 91 6.14 -1.80 6.77
C LEU A 91 5.58 -0.79 5.77
N THR A 92 4.25 -0.71 5.64
CA THR A 92 3.62 0.19 4.68
C THR A 92 3.94 1.63 4.99
N ARG A 93 3.82 2.08 6.24
CA ARG A 93 4.08 3.48 6.60
C ARG A 93 5.51 3.95 6.23
N PRO A 94 6.60 3.24 6.60
CA PRO A 94 7.94 3.59 6.15
C PRO A 94 8.12 3.53 4.63
N LEU A 95 7.58 2.51 3.97
CA LEU A 95 7.70 2.36 2.51
C LEU A 95 6.97 3.46 1.76
N LEU A 96 5.79 3.88 2.22
CA LEU A 96 5.04 4.99 1.62
C LEU A 96 5.80 6.32 1.79
N ARG A 97 6.35 6.58 2.98
CA ARG A 97 7.20 7.76 3.23
C ARG A 97 8.43 7.76 2.33
N LEU A 98 9.07 6.62 2.17
CA LEU A 98 10.23 6.47 1.31
C LEU A 98 9.88 6.66 -0.16
N GLY A 99 8.78 6.08 -0.63
CA GLY A 99 8.30 6.22 -2.01
C GLY A 99 8.04 7.69 -2.33
N CYS A 100 7.31 8.39 -1.45
CA CYS A 100 7.07 9.82 -1.62
C CYS A 100 8.37 10.64 -1.60
N TRP A 101 9.31 10.34 -0.69
CA TRP A 101 10.62 10.98 -0.68
C TRP A 101 11.38 10.78 -2.00
N ALA A 102 11.39 9.57 -2.55
CA ALA A 102 12.06 9.24 -3.80
C ALA A 102 11.46 10.00 -5.00
N VAL A 103 10.13 10.06 -5.08
CA VAL A 103 9.40 10.84 -6.09
C VAL A 103 9.80 12.32 -6.03
N ARG A 104 9.80 12.92 -4.84
CA ARG A 104 10.21 14.33 -4.67
C ARG A 104 11.65 14.60 -5.05
N LYS A 105 12.55 13.64 -4.79
CA LYS A 105 13.96 13.72 -5.21
C LYS A 105 14.16 13.46 -6.70
N LYS A 106 13.10 13.19 -7.45
CA LYS A 106 13.14 12.77 -8.87
C LYS A 106 14.01 11.53 -9.06
N ASP A 107 14.15 10.70 -8.02
CA ASP A 107 14.86 9.42 -8.10
C ASP A 107 13.91 8.38 -8.72
N LYS A 108 13.92 8.35 -10.05
CA LYS A 108 13.09 7.43 -10.84
C LYS A 108 13.45 5.96 -10.56
N GLY A 109 14.69 5.66 -10.15
CA GLY A 109 15.15 4.30 -9.88
C GLY A 109 14.53 3.73 -8.61
N ILE A 110 14.64 4.46 -7.50
CA ILE A 110 14.07 4.04 -6.21
C ILE A 110 12.54 4.08 -6.27
N GLY A 111 11.96 5.13 -6.87
CA GLY A 111 10.50 5.24 -7.03
C GLY A 111 9.92 4.04 -7.78
N LYS A 112 10.53 3.67 -8.91
CA LYS A 112 10.13 2.48 -9.69
C LYS A 112 10.34 1.18 -8.92
N LEU A 113 11.47 1.02 -8.23
CA LEU A 113 11.75 -0.18 -7.45
C LEU A 113 10.72 -0.39 -6.34
N ILE A 114 10.38 0.67 -5.60
CA ILE A 114 9.35 0.61 -4.56
C ILE A 114 8.00 0.29 -5.21
N TYR A 115 7.65 0.99 -6.28
CA TYR A 115 6.38 0.78 -6.97
C TYR A 115 6.22 -0.66 -7.47
N ASP A 116 7.21 -1.18 -8.20
CA ASP A 116 7.17 -2.50 -8.81
C ASP A 116 7.12 -3.61 -7.76
N ASN A 117 7.91 -3.50 -6.68
CA ASN A 117 7.96 -4.54 -5.65
C ASN A 117 6.79 -4.44 -4.68
N TYR A 118 6.45 -3.23 -4.25
CA TYR A 118 5.38 -3.01 -3.30
C TYR A 118 4.01 -3.28 -3.93
N GLY A 119 3.79 -2.85 -5.18
CA GLY A 119 2.57 -3.17 -5.93
C GLY A 119 2.40 -4.69 -6.10
N LYS A 120 3.46 -5.41 -6.47
CA LYS A 120 3.43 -6.89 -6.55
C LYS A 120 3.14 -7.54 -5.20
N LEU A 121 3.76 -7.04 -4.13
CA LEU A 121 3.53 -7.56 -2.78
C LEU A 121 2.08 -7.35 -2.35
N LEU A 122 1.54 -6.16 -2.58
CA LEU A 122 0.13 -5.84 -2.28
C LEU A 122 -0.83 -6.71 -3.10
N HIS A 123 -0.57 -6.87 -4.40
CA HIS A 123 -1.36 -7.73 -5.27
C HIS A 123 -1.32 -9.19 -4.80
N LEU A 124 -0.13 -9.72 -4.48
CA LEU A 124 0.02 -11.06 -3.92
C LEU A 124 -0.73 -11.19 -2.58
N THR A 125 -0.70 -10.15 -1.75
CA THR A 125 -1.45 -10.10 -0.49
C THR A 125 -2.96 -10.18 -0.75
N ILE A 126 -3.49 -9.48 -1.76
CA ILE A 126 -4.90 -9.60 -2.15
C ILE A 126 -5.22 -11.01 -2.61
N VAL A 127 -4.42 -11.59 -3.51
CA VAL A 127 -4.71 -12.92 -4.07
C VAL A 127 -4.68 -14.00 -2.99
N LEU A 128 -3.70 -13.93 -2.08
CA LEU A 128 -3.55 -14.92 -1.01
C LEU A 128 -4.53 -14.70 0.15
N LEU A 129 -4.75 -13.45 0.56
CA LEU A 129 -5.55 -13.13 1.74
C LEU A 129 -7.00 -12.82 1.40
N GLY A 130 -7.34 -12.55 0.15
CA GLY A 130 -8.66 -12.15 -0.33
C GLY A 130 -9.81 -13.01 0.21
N PRO A 131 -9.75 -14.36 0.16
CA PRO A 131 -10.80 -15.19 0.73
C PRO A 131 -10.95 -15.00 2.25
N SER A 132 -9.82 -14.89 2.95
CA SER A 132 -9.77 -14.67 4.39
C SER A 132 -10.32 -13.31 4.78
N LEU A 133 -9.99 -12.27 4.02
CA LEU A 133 -10.45 -10.90 4.24
C LEU A 133 -11.96 -10.81 3.96
N LYS A 134 -12.44 -11.40 2.86
CA LYS A 134 -13.88 -11.49 2.54
C LYS A 134 -14.66 -12.16 3.66
N TRP A 135 -14.17 -13.30 4.16
CA TRP A 135 -14.79 -14.03 5.26
C TRP A 135 -14.76 -13.22 6.57
N TYR A 136 -13.59 -12.69 6.93
CA TYR A 136 -13.38 -11.96 8.19
C TYR A 136 -14.24 -10.70 8.28
N PHE A 137 -14.29 -9.90 7.22
CA PHE A 137 -15.08 -8.66 7.17
C PHE A 137 -16.54 -8.87 6.79
N ARG A 138 -16.95 -10.11 6.46
CA ARG A 138 -18.28 -10.45 5.94
C ARG A 138 -18.66 -9.52 4.80
N ILE A 139 -17.83 -9.51 3.76
CA ILE A 139 -18.03 -8.69 2.56
C ILE A 139 -19.05 -9.40 1.68
N ASP A 140 -20.15 -8.70 1.43
CA ASP A 140 -21.21 -9.10 0.51
C ASP A 140 -20.81 -8.71 -0.91
N PRO A 141 -20.62 -9.67 -1.84
CA PRO A 141 -20.23 -9.36 -3.20
C PRO A 141 -21.27 -8.54 -3.97
N ASP A 142 -22.50 -8.40 -3.47
CA ASP A 142 -23.55 -7.64 -4.14
C ASP A 142 -23.72 -6.22 -3.64
N ASP A 143 -23.17 -5.89 -2.47
CA ASP A 143 -23.22 -4.58 -1.84
C ASP A 143 -21.83 -3.93 -1.85
N ILE A 144 -21.67 -2.89 -2.68
CA ILE A 144 -20.41 -2.15 -2.80
C ILE A 144 -19.98 -1.50 -1.48
N ARG A 145 -20.94 -1.11 -0.62
CA ARG A 145 -20.64 -0.54 0.70
C ARG A 145 -19.92 -1.56 1.58
N SER A 146 -20.32 -2.83 1.49
CA SER A 146 -19.71 -3.88 2.30
C SER A 146 -18.21 -4.07 1.97
N ALA A 147 -17.81 -3.79 0.73
CA ALA A 147 -16.41 -3.81 0.32
C ALA A 147 -15.61 -2.64 0.92
N GLY A 148 -16.28 -1.53 1.24
CA GLY A 148 -15.73 -0.40 1.98
C GLY A 148 -15.18 -0.76 3.37
N LYS A 149 -15.65 -1.84 4.01
CA LYS A 149 -15.11 -2.32 5.30
C LYS A 149 -13.63 -2.65 5.25
N PHE A 150 -13.15 -3.16 4.11
CA PHE A 150 -11.73 -3.41 3.92
C PHE A 150 -10.94 -2.11 3.84
N GLN A 151 -11.46 -1.10 3.14
CA GLN A 151 -10.85 0.23 3.13
C GLN A 151 -10.82 0.81 4.55
N GLU A 152 -11.89 0.67 5.34
CA GLU A 152 -11.89 1.15 6.73
C GLU A 152 -10.79 0.49 7.56
N TRP A 153 -10.63 -0.83 7.46
CA TRP A 153 -9.53 -1.51 8.15
C TRP A 153 -8.14 -1.06 7.68
N ILE A 154 -7.94 -0.85 6.37
CA ILE A 154 -6.69 -0.28 5.84
C ILE A 154 -6.47 1.11 6.42
N ASN A 155 -7.50 1.94 6.36
CA ASN A 155 -7.46 3.33 6.79
C ASN A 155 -7.12 3.41 8.27
N ASP A 156 -7.80 2.66 9.14
CA ASP A 156 -7.46 2.57 10.56
C ASP A 156 -6.02 2.11 10.80
N THR A 157 -5.56 1.12 10.02
CA THR A 157 -4.19 0.60 10.09
C THR A 157 -3.16 1.67 9.71
N LEU A 158 -3.47 2.45 8.69
CA LEU A 158 -2.62 3.52 8.18
C LEU A 158 -2.83 4.83 8.94
N GLY A 159 -3.86 4.94 9.78
CA GLY A 159 -4.31 6.15 10.44
C GLY A 159 -4.96 7.15 9.48
N VAL A 160 -5.62 6.73 8.41
CA VAL A 160 -6.40 7.63 7.55
C VAL A 160 -7.79 7.82 8.17
N GLU A 161 -8.25 9.05 8.31
CA GLU A 161 -9.59 9.35 8.83
C GLU A 161 -10.50 9.84 7.71
N GLY A 162 -11.80 9.56 7.83
CA GLY A 162 -12.78 9.98 6.85
C GLY A 162 -14.19 9.56 7.20
N ILE A 163 -15.13 10.02 6.37
CA ILE A 163 -16.56 9.77 6.53
C ILE A 163 -17.14 9.24 5.21
N TRP A 164 -18.14 8.35 5.33
CA TRP A 164 -18.97 7.97 4.18
C TRP A 164 -20.05 9.03 3.99
N VAL A 165 -20.05 9.69 2.84
CA VAL A 165 -21.05 10.71 2.48
C VAL A 165 -22.17 10.15 1.62
N GLU A 166 -21.95 8.98 1.00
CA GLU A 166 -22.95 8.22 0.28
C GLU A 166 -22.72 6.72 0.46
N SER A 167 -23.80 5.97 0.55
CA SER A 167 -23.77 4.55 0.90
C SER A 167 -25.00 3.82 0.34
N ASP A 168 -25.02 3.61 -0.97
CA ASP A 168 -25.97 2.76 -1.67
C ASP A 168 -25.30 1.41 -2.06
N ILE A 169 -26.11 0.43 -2.45
CA ILE A 169 -25.70 -0.91 -2.88
C ILE A 169 -24.87 -0.88 -4.18
N SER A 170 -25.13 0.11 -5.02
CA SER A 170 -24.49 0.28 -6.34
C SER A 170 -23.41 1.36 -6.36
N ARG A 171 -23.44 2.28 -5.38
CA ARG A 171 -22.48 3.39 -5.28
C ARG A 171 -22.22 3.77 -3.83
N ALA A 172 -20.97 3.94 -3.47
CA ALA A 172 -20.58 4.47 -2.17
C ALA A 172 -19.52 5.55 -2.35
N VAL A 173 -19.55 6.60 -1.52
CA VAL A 173 -18.59 7.70 -1.59
C VAL A 173 -18.02 7.93 -0.20
N ARG A 174 -16.69 7.92 -0.12
CA ARG A 174 -15.96 8.25 1.10
C ARG A 174 -15.12 9.52 0.89
N HIS A 175 -15.21 10.42 1.86
CA HIS A 175 -14.34 11.59 1.97
C HIS A 175 -13.30 11.31 3.06
N GLU A 176 -12.04 11.15 2.67
CA GLU A 176 -10.93 11.06 3.64
C GLU A 176 -10.45 12.47 3.97
N THR A 177 -10.69 12.88 5.21
CA THR A 177 -10.44 14.24 5.70
C THR A 177 -9.08 14.39 6.38
N TRP A 178 -8.44 13.26 6.71
CA TRP A 178 -7.10 13.27 7.29
C TRP A 178 -6.25 12.09 6.79
N CYS A 179 -4.97 12.36 6.51
CA CYS A 179 -4.04 11.34 6.05
C CYS A 179 -2.61 11.65 6.53
N PRO A 180 -1.94 10.73 7.26
CA PRO A 180 -0.60 10.96 7.82
C PRO A 180 0.50 11.03 6.76
N PHE A 181 0.17 10.72 5.51
CA PHE A 181 1.08 10.83 4.37
C PHE A 181 1.03 12.21 3.71
N VAL A 182 0.08 13.05 4.10
CA VAL A 182 -0.06 14.43 3.64
C VAL A 182 0.36 15.35 4.80
N GLY A 183 1.54 15.95 4.70
CA GLY A 183 1.87 17.17 5.45
C GLY A 183 2.34 17.07 6.92
N HIS A 184 2.30 15.92 7.61
CA HIS A 184 2.54 15.95 9.07
C HIS A 184 3.93 15.46 9.57
N ASP A 185 4.68 14.68 8.80
CA ASP A 185 5.95 14.05 9.27
C ASP A 185 7.10 14.07 8.23
N ILE A 186 6.99 14.87 7.18
CA ILE A 186 8.01 14.94 6.12
C ILE A 186 8.95 16.12 6.44
N PRO A 187 10.29 15.97 6.40
CA PRO A 187 11.22 16.96 6.92
C PRO A 187 10.97 18.36 6.35
N TYR A 188 10.64 19.26 7.27
CA TYR A 188 10.72 20.71 7.23
C TYR A 188 11.15 21.32 5.88
N ASP A 189 10.19 21.92 5.17
CA ASP A 189 10.51 22.93 4.17
C ASP A 189 10.73 24.28 4.88
N PRO A 190 11.94 24.85 4.87
CA PRO A 190 12.24 26.13 5.52
C PRO A 190 11.48 27.32 4.91
N THR A 191 10.88 27.17 3.73
CA THR A 191 10.00 28.19 3.14
C THR A 191 8.61 28.23 3.77
N CYS A 192 8.25 27.21 4.56
CA CYS A 192 7.00 27.12 5.32
C CYS A 192 7.09 27.70 6.74
N LYS A 193 8.11 28.54 7.03
CA LYS A 193 8.29 29.18 8.34
C LYS A 193 7.10 30.07 8.70
N GLY A 194 6.41 29.71 9.81
CA GLY A 194 5.50 30.61 10.52
C GLY A 194 4.01 30.44 10.26
N LYS A 195 3.57 29.38 9.55
CA LYS A 195 2.14 29.14 9.25
C LYS A 195 1.60 27.79 9.70
N TYR A 196 2.33 27.07 10.54
CA TYR A 196 1.83 25.82 11.11
C TYR A 196 1.53 26.00 12.58
N ASP A 197 0.27 26.24 12.88
CA ASP A 197 -0.33 25.99 14.18
C ASP A 197 -1.20 24.72 14.00
N PRO A 198 -1.02 23.68 14.84
CA PRO A 198 -1.78 22.43 14.75
C PRO A 198 -3.30 22.62 14.98
N THR A 199 -3.74 23.82 15.38
CA THR A 199 -5.15 24.25 15.47
C THR A 199 -5.60 25.11 14.29
N TYR A 200 -4.72 25.39 13.33
CA TYR A 200 -4.89 26.43 12.31
C TYR A 200 -5.32 25.86 10.95
N THR A 201 -6.50 26.29 10.50
CA THR A 201 -7.12 25.97 9.20
C THR A 201 -6.61 26.83 8.03
N GLY A 202 -5.67 27.74 8.27
CA GLY A 202 -5.29 28.79 7.34
C GLY A 202 -3.87 28.65 6.77
N ASP A 203 -3.73 27.80 5.75
CA ASP A 203 -2.79 27.88 4.61
C ASP A 203 -2.24 26.49 4.24
N LYS A 204 -2.99 25.79 3.37
CA LYS A 204 -2.71 24.42 2.91
C LYS A 204 -1.56 24.34 1.89
N SER A 205 -0.95 25.46 1.50
CA SER A 205 0.07 25.51 0.45
C SER A 205 1.34 24.68 0.74
N CYS A 206 1.59 24.36 2.02
CA CYS A 206 2.71 23.55 2.47
C CYS A 206 2.45 22.03 2.54
N ALA A 207 1.20 21.59 2.35
CA ALA A 207 0.81 20.18 2.44
C ALA A 207 0.90 19.44 1.09
N LYS A 208 1.86 19.78 0.22
CA LYS A 208 2.03 19.09 -1.07
C LYS A 208 2.50 17.66 -0.82
N GLY A 209 1.58 16.70 -0.76
CA GLY A 209 1.89 15.27 -0.68
C GLY A 209 2.56 14.76 -1.96
N CYS A 210 2.48 13.46 -2.19
CA CYS A 210 2.86 12.84 -3.46
C CYS A 210 1.59 12.31 -4.15
N PRO A 211 0.82 13.17 -4.84
CA PRO A 211 -0.49 12.79 -5.40
C PRO A 211 -0.39 11.59 -6.33
N GLU A 212 0.63 11.52 -7.19
CA GLU A 212 0.84 10.39 -8.10
C GLU A 212 1.09 9.09 -7.33
N TYR A 213 1.76 9.19 -6.19
CA TYR A 213 2.03 8.03 -5.36
C TYR A 213 0.76 7.57 -4.63
N CYS A 214 -0.04 8.49 -4.09
CA CYS A 214 -1.32 8.19 -3.46
C CYS A 214 -2.32 7.61 -4.46
N SER A 215 -2.49 8.24 -5.61
CA SER A 215 -3.48 7.82 -6.62
C SER A 215 -3.12 6.47 -7.23
N VAL A 216 -1.85 6.23 -7.58
CA VAL A 216 -1.50 4.99 -8.27
C VAL A 216 -1.47 3.81 -7.31
N LEU A 217 -0.87 3.98 -6.13
CA LEU A 217 -0.66 2.87 -5.20
C LEU A 217 -1.91 2.53 -4.39
N MET A 218 -2.61 3.51 -3.80
CA MET A 218 -3.78 3.23 -2.98
C MET A 218 -5.01 2.90 -3.82
N VAL A 219 -5.31 3.70 -4.86
CA VAL A 219 -6.48 3.44 -5.72
C VAL A 219 -6.25 2.18 -6.54
N GLY A 220 -5.05 1.97 -7.09
CA GLY A 220 -4.72 0.75 -7.83
C GLY A 220 -4.87 -0.49 -6.97
N TRP A 221 -4.34 -0.47 -5.75
CA TRP A 221 -4.47 -1.57 -4.81
C TRP A 221 -5.93 -1.85 -4.43
N LEU A 222 -6.68 -0.81 -4.08
CA LEU A 222 -8.06 -0.98 -3.66
C LEU A 222 -8.95 -1.45 -4.80
N LYS A 223 -8.71 -0.96 -6.02
CA LYS A 223 -9.39 -1.39 -7.24
C LYS A 223 -9.14 -2.87 -7.53
N ASP A 224 -7.92 -3.36 -7.38
CA ASP A 224 -7.59 -4.78 -7.53
C ASP A 224 -8.34 -5.63 -6.49
N PHE A 225 -8.41 -5.17 -5.24
CA PHE A 225 -9.16 -5.86 -4.19
C PHE A 225 -10.67 -5.90 -4.44
N LEU A 226 -11.24 -4.77 -4.89
CA LEU A 226 -12.66 -4.69 -5.24
C LEU A 226 -13.01 -5.68 -6.35
N ARG A 227 -12.20 -5.71 -7.42
CA ARG A 227 -12.39 -6.63 -8.56
C ARG A 227 -12.19 -8.08 -8.18
N TYR A 228 -11.34 -8.36 -7.19
CA TYR A 228 -11.20 -9.68 -6.62
C TYR A 228 -12.50 -10.15 -5.92
N ILE A 229 -13.19 -9.24 -5.21
CA ILE A 229 -14.47 -9.55 -4.54
C ILE A 229 -15.59 -9.75 -5.56
N ASN A 230 -15.73 -8.80 -6.48
CA ASN A 230 -16.71 -8.79 -7.55
C ASN A 230 -16.08 -8.06 -8.77
N PRO A 231 -15.97 -8.71 -9.94
CA PRO A 231 -15.36 -8.11 -11.13
C PRO A 231 -16.08 -6.85 -11.64
N ASP A 232 -17.35 -6.66 -11.28
CA ASP A 232 -18.14 -5.47 -11.62
C ASP A 232 -17.84 -4.28 -10.70
N PHE A 233 -17.19 -4.49 -9.57
CA PHE A 233 -16.78 -3.39 -8.69
C PHE A 233 -15.62 -2.62 -9.30
N ASP A 234 -15.68 -1.30 -9.20
CA ASP A 234 -14.65 -0.39 -9.66
C ASP A 234 -14.53 0.85 -8.75
N LEU A 235 -13.46 1.60 -8.95
CA LEU A 235 -13.24 2.92 -8.37
C LEU A 235 -13.17 3.94 -9.50
N GLU A 236 -13.91 5.04 -9.35
CA GLU A 236 -13.73 6.19 -10.23
C GLU A 236 -12.38 6.87 -9.94
N PRO A 237 -11.78 7.53 -10.94
CA PRO A 237 -10.60 8.37 -10.71
C PRO A 237 -10.88 9.43 -9.65
N MET A 238 -9.99 9.57 -8.67
CA MET A 238 -10.12 10.57 -7.61
C MET A 238 -10.08 11.99 -8.19
N LYS A 239 -11.18 12.73 -8.02
CA LYS A 239 -11.27 14.13 -8.45
C LYS A 239 -10.64 15.08 -7.43
N TYR A 240 -10.85 14.82 -6.14
CA TYR A 240 -10.33 15.63 -5.03
C TYR A 240 -9.30 14.83 -4.24
N MET A 241 -8.18 15.46 -3.89
CA MET A 241 -7.06 14.84 -3.19
C MET A 241 -6.42 15.82 -2.20
N LEU A 242 -6.28 15.41 -0.93
CA LEU A 242 -5.54 16.17 0.08
C LEU A 242 -4.13 16.62 -0.40
N PRO A 243 -3.32 15.78 -1.09
CA PRO A 243 -2.04 16.22 -1.66
C PRO A 243 -2.10 17.40 -2.65
N ASN A 244 -3.25 17.64 -3.29
CA ASN A 244 -3.48 18.77 -4.20
C ASN A 244 -3.88 20.05 -3.47
N GLY A 245 -4.08 20.00 -2.15
CA GLY A 245 -4.58 21.10 -1.35
C GLY A 245 -6.10 21.12 -1.19
N ASP A 246 -6.81 20.10 -1.68
CA ASP A 246 -8.26 19.95 -1.49
C ASP A 246 -8.61 19.74 0.00
N ASP A 247 -9.91 19.83 0.32
CA ASP A 247 -10.41 19.60 1.68
C ASP A 247 -10.44 18.13 2.09
N TYR A 248 -10.46 17.23 1.12
CA TYR A 248 -10.53 15.78 1.33
C TYR A 248 -10.01 15.03 0.11
N CYS A 249 -9.74 13.73 0.30
CA CYS A 249 -9.63 12.77 -0.80
C CYS A 249 -11.02 12.15 -1.06
N GLU A 250 -11.47 12.12 -2.31
CA GLU A 250 -12.75 11.51 -2.68
C GLU A 250 -12.55 10.13 -3.31
N MET A 251 -13.07 9.10 -2.65
CA MET A 251 -13.08 7.72 -3.15
C MET A 251 -14.51 7.35 -3.52
N VAL A 252 -14.77 7.20 -4.83
CA VAL A 252 -16.08 6.83 -5.36
C VAL A 252 -16.05 5.39 -5.81
N TYR A 253 -16.77 4.55 -5.09
CA TYR A 253 -16.98 3.13 -5.38
C TYR A 253 -18.21 2.98 -6.24
N ILE A 254 -18.10 2.17 -7.28
CA ILE A 254 -19.21 1.87 -8.17
C ILE A 254 -19.28 0.37 -8.43
N LYS A 255 -20.50 -0.17 -8.44
CA LYS A 255 -20.81 -1.45 -9.08
C LYS A 255 -21.23 -1.12 -10.50
N LYS A 256 -20.47 -1.56 -11.50
CA LYS A 256 -20.92 -1.49 -12.88
C LYS A 256 -22.24 -2.25 -12.92
N GLN A 257 -23.29 -1.59 -13.40
CA GLN A 257 -24.44 -2.34 -13.85
C GLN A 257 -23.88 -3.27 -14.90
N GLY A 258 -23.94 -4.58 -14.62
CA GLY A 258 -23.44 -5.58 -15.56
C GLY A 258 -23.92 -5.17 -16.93
N HIS A 259 -23.08 -5.38 -17.95
CA HIS A 259 -23.62 -5.57 -19.29
C HIS A 259 -24.75 -6.59 -19.08
N MET A 260 -26.00 -6.12 -19.01
CA MET A 260 -27.14 -7.00 -19.19
C MET A 260 -26.86 -7.52 -20.57
N GLU A 261 -26.28 -8.70 -20.62
CA GLU A 261 -26.15 -9.45 -21.85
C GLU A 261 -27.53 -9.32 -22.46
N ALA A 262 -27.57 -8.68 -23.63
CA ALA A 262 -28.74 -8.67 -24.47
C ALA A 262 -28.93 -10.11 -24.98
N GLU A 263 -29.11 -11.06 -24.07
CA GLU A 263 -29.50 -12.42 -24.36
C GLU A 263 -31.03 -12.43 -24.41
N GLU A 264 -31.47 -12.53 -25.65
CA GLU A 264 -32.72 -13.17 -26.06
C GLU A 264 -34.04 -12.45 -25.74
N VAL A 265 -34.25 -11.32 -26.43
CA VAL A 265 -35.55 -11.09 -27.09
C VAL A 265 -35.41 -11.45 -28.58
N GLY A 266 -35.00 -12.68 -28.83
CA GLY A 266 -35.10 -13.33 -30.14
C GLY A 266 -36.28 -14.31 -30.08
N GLY A 267 -37.49 -13.76 -30.21
CA GLY A 267 -38.70 -14.56 -30.45
C GLY A 267 -38.78 -15.09 -31.87
#